data_AF-A0A2I0B401-F1
#
_entry.id   AF-A0A2I0B401-F1
#
_cell.length_a   1.000
_cell.length_b   1.000
_cell.length_c   1.000
_cell.angle_alpha   90.00
_cell.angle_beta   90.00
_cell.angle_gamma   90.00
#
_symmetry.space_group_name_H-M   'P 1'
#
loop_
_entity.id
_entity.type
_entity.pdbx_description
1 polymer ?
#
loop_
_entity_poly.entity_id
_entity_poly.type
_entity_poly.pdbx_seq_one_letter_code
_entity_poly.pdbx_strand_id
1 'polypeptide(L)'
;MEATLYSPSSTSSSFRSSLSLRCSSSSSLPDEPRIVSFKPARRSTSIISRASLDTSSDSTAALDLSVNPRVRAVKPSKTMVITDHATALVQAGFPIIRLAAGEPDFDTPAVIAEAGINAIREGHTRYTPNAGTLELRKAICSKLEVENGLTYKPDEILVSNGAKQCISQAVHAVCSPGDEVIIPAPFWVSYPEMARLADATPVIISTDISDNFLLKPEVLSSKINEKSRLLILCTPSNPTGSVYPKELLEEIADIVRKHPRLLVLSDEIYEHITYPPAKHISFASLTGMWERTLTVNGFSKAFAMTGWRLGYLACPKHFVVACGKIQSQFTSGASSISQKAGLAALGMGYAGGEDVAKMVKAFRERRDFLVHSFKELEGVKISEPQVALVPGDAFGDDKCLRISYAASLSTLREAMLKIKEAMLPLRLSLPV
;
A
#
# COMPACT_ATOMS: atom_id res chain seq x y z
N MET A 1 62.31 -29.52 16.18
CA MET A 1 62.77 -29.62 17.57
C MET A 1 61.99 -28.56 18.35
N GLU A 2 61.11 -28.80 19.32
CA GLU A 2 60.30 -29.95 19.81
C GLU A 2 58.98 -29.29 20.30
N ALA A 3 57.74 -29.77 20.14
CA ALA A 3 57.13 -31.11 20.24
C ALA A 3 56.81 -31.57 21.69
N THR A 4 55.67 -31.10 22.23
CA THR A 4 54.83 -31.72 23.29
C THR A 4 53.52 -30.89 23.32
N LEU A 5 52.30 -31.34 23.01
CA LEU A 5 51.58 -32.61 23.19
C LEU A 5 51.49 -33.07 24.65
N TYR A 6 50.34 -32.83 25.30
CA TYR A 6 49.67 -33.87 26.10
C TYR A 6 48.16 -33.61 26.33
N SER A 7 47.37 -34.57 25.88
CA SER A 7 46.03 -34.99 26.30
C SER A 7 45.97 -36.48 25.92
N PRO A 8 45.10 -37.35 26.48
CA PRO A 8 43.87 -37.07 27.25
C PRO A 8 43.73 -37.93 28.52
N SER A 9 42.59 -37.86 29.21
CA SER A 9 41.82 -39.07 29.55
C SER A 9 40.44 -38.73 30.10
N SER A 10 39.47 -39.60 29.77
CA SER A 10 38.09 -39.56 30.19
C SER A 10 37.85 -40.41 31.44
N THR A 11 36.94 -39.99 32.31
CA THR A 11 36.15 -40.92 33.14
C THR A 11 34.71 -40.45 33.23
N SER A 12 33.80 -41.43 33.14
CA SER A 12 32.36 -41.25 33.27
C SER A 12 31.95 -41.19 34.74
N SER A 13 30.92 -40.40 35.04
CA SER A 13 30.03 -40.76 36.15
C SER A 13 28.58 -40.50 35.74
N SER A 14 27.77 -41.54 35.90
CA SER A 14 26.34 -41.52 35.64
C SER A 14 25.60 -41.18 36.92
N PHE A 15 24.69 -40.21 36.88
CA PHE A 15 23.68 -40.06 37.92
C PHE A 15 22.29 -40.24 37.33
N ARG A 16 21.70 -41.40 37.63
CA ARG A 16 20.27 -41.66 37.43
C ARG A 16 19.51 -41.05 38.61
N SER A 17 18.54 -40.18 38.35
CA SER A 17 17.48 -39.85 39.31
C SER A 17 16.17 -40.49 38.84
N SER A 18 15.89 -41.69 39.36
CA SER A 18 14.64 -42.39 39.11
C SER A 18 13.50 -41.78 39.94
N LEU A 19 12.55 -41.11 39.29
CA LEU A 19 11.25 -40.78 39.86
C LEU A 19 10.20 -41.76 39.34
N SER A 20 10.11 -42.91 40.01
CA SER A 20 9.10 -43.94 39.77
C SER A 20 7.81 -43.59 40.51
N LEU A 21 6.88 -42.92 39.82
CA LEU A 21 5.49 -42.85 40.28
C LEU A 21 4.71 -44.07 39.77
N ARG A 22 4.15 -44.83 40.71
CA ARG A 22 3.47 -46.09 40.45
C ARG A 22 2.12 -45.83 39.78
N CYS A 23 1.84 -46.53 38.69
CA CYS A 23 0.49 -46.63 38.17
C CYS A 23 -0.26 -47.70 38.98
N SER A 24 -1.14 -47.26 39.90
CA SER A 24 -2.05 -48.13 40.64
C SER A 24 -3.48 -47.81 40.22
N SER A 25 -4.17 -48.82 39.71
CA SER A 25 -5.56 -48.75 39.25
C SER A 25 -6.57 -48.68 40.40
N SER A 26 -7.82 -48.38 40.04
CA SER A 26 -9.04 -48.31 40.87
C SER A 26 -9.33 -47.02 41.65
N SER A 27 -10.18 -46.17 41.07
CA SER A 27 -11.36 -45.61 41.75
C SER A 27 -12.36 -45.02 40.74
N SER A 28 -13.62 -45.44 40.88
CA SER A 28 -14.88 -44.95 40.28
C SER A 28 -14.90 -43.63 39.49
N LEU A 29 -15.45 -43.70 38.28
CA LEU A 29 -16.04 -42.55 37.57
C LEU A 29 -17.26 -42.01 38.35
N PRO A 30 -17.46 -40.68 38.46
CA PRO A 30 -18.74 -40.08 38.83
C PRO A 30 -19.61 -39.78 37.59
N ASP A 31 -20.93 -39.79 37.80
CA ASP A 31 -21.99 -39.79 36.77
C ASP A 31 -22.17 -38.49 35.95
N GLU A 32 -23.04 -38.61 34.94
CA GLU A 32 -23.48 -37.62 33.95
C GLU A 32 -23.84 -36.20 34.48
N PRO A 33 -23.72 -35.16 33.63
CA PRO A 33 -24.13 -33.81 33.97
C PRO A 33 -25.66 -33.70 34.17
N ARG A 34 -26.08 -33.39 35.41
CA ARG A 34 -27.49 -33.17 35.74
C ARG A 34 -28.09 -31.95 35.01
N ILE A 35 -29.06 -32.19 34.14
CA ILE A 35 -29.91 -31.15 33.56
C ILE A 35 -30.83 -30.59 34.66
N VAL A 36 -30.63 -29.33 35.06
CA VAL A 36 -31.50 -28.64 36.02
C VAL A 36 -32.67 -27.99 35.29
N SER A 37 -33.86 -28.57 35.43
CA SER A 37 -35.12 -27.99 34.95
C SER A 37 -35.53 -26.79 35.80
N PHE A 38 -35.53 -25.58 35.22
CA PHE A 38 -36.14 -24.40 35.84
C PHE A 38 -37.65 -24.36 35.53
N LYS A 39 -38.47 -24.41 36.59
CA LYS A 39 -39.91 -24.11 36.50
C LYS A 39 -40.12 -22.59 36.47
N PRO A 40 -41.11 -22.06 35.71
CA PRO A 40 -41.38 -20.63 35.68
C PRO A 40 -42.01 -20.15 37.00
N ALA A 41 -41.35 -19.21 37.67
CA ALA A 41 -41.89 -18.55 38.85
C ALA A 41 -43.00 -17.54 38.46
N ARG A 42 -44.06 -17.44 39.28
CA ARG A 42 -45.19 -16.53 39.05
C ARG A 42 -44.74 -15.07 39.14
N ARG A 43 -45.31 -14.22 38.27
CA ARG A 43 -45.11 -12.76 38.30
C ARG A 43 -45.57 -12.18 39.66
N SER A 44 -44.66 -11.48 40.34
CA SER A 44 -45.00 -10.49 41.36
C SER A 44 -45.02 -9.11 40.69
N THR A 45 -46.16 -8.42 40.75
CA THR A 45 -46.29 -7.05 40.24
C THR A 45 -45.79 -6.05 41.27
N SER A 46 -44.53 -5.63 41.15
CA SER A 46 -44.05 -4.43 41.83
C SER A 46 -44.56 -3.19 41.07
N ILE A 47 -45.33 -2.35 41.77
CA ILE A 47 -45.76 -1.05 41.26
C ILE A 47 -44.55 -0.12 41.33
N ILE A 48 -43.93 0.19 40.19
CA ILE A 48 -42.92 1.25 40.11
C ILE A 48 -43.67 2.58 40.06
N SER A 49 -43.68 3.30 41.18
CA SER A 49 -44.17 4.68 41.24
C SER A 49 -43.30 5.56 40.34
N ARG A 50 -43.87 6.08 39.25
CA ARG A 50 -43.23 7.17 38.49
C ARG A 50 -43.15 8.40 39.39
N ALA A 51 -41.94 8.84 39.71
CA ALA A 51 -41.71 10.15 40.30
C ALA A 51 -42.10 11.21 39.27
N SER A 52 -43.13 11.98 39.56
CA SER A 52 -43.47 13.20 38.84
C SER A 52 -42.55 14.33 39.29
N LEU A 53 -41.61 14.72 38.43
CA LEU A 53 -40.95 16.02 38.52
C LEU A 53 -41.63 16.95 37.52
N ASP A 54 -42.17 18.05 38.02
CA ASP A 54 -42.83 19.09 37.25
C ASP A 54 -42.07 20.40 37.45
N THR A 55 -41.20 20.75 36.48
CA THR A 55 -40.64 22.09 36.31
C THR A 55 -40.08 22.27 34.89
N SER A 56 -40.71 23.18 34.14
CA SER A 56 -40.12 24.13 33.17
C SER A 56 -38.92 23.74 32.27
N SER A 57 -39.09 24.03 30.97
CA SER A 57 -38.05 24.13 29.92
C SER A 57 -37.23 22.87 29.62
N ASP A 58 -37.90 21.78 29.23
CA ASP A 58 -37.23 20.62 28.67
C ASP A 58 -37.07 20.75 27.14
N SER A 59 -36.12 21.59 26.73
CA SER A 59 -35.57 21.50 25.37
C SER A 59 -34.72 20.24 25.30
N THR A 60 -35.34 19.10 24.97
CA THR A 60 -34.61 17.87 24.65
C THR A 60 -33.78 18.12 23.39
N ALA A 61 -32.56 18.64 23.58
CA ALA A 61 -31.66 18.98 22.49
C ALA A 61 -31.47 17.73 21.63
N ALA A 62 -31.88 17.81 20.36
CA ALA A 62 -31.83 16.68 19.46
C ALA A 62 -30.39 16.15 19.38
N LEU A 63 -30.22 14.84 19.53
CA LEU A 63 -28.91 14.20 19.54
C LEU A 63 -28.19 14.50 18.22
N ASP A 64 -27.09 15.26 18.28
CA ASP A 64 -26.29 15.56 17.10
C ASP A 64 -25.50 14.31 16.68
N LEU A 65 -25.98 13.68 15.60
CA LEU A 65 -25.37 12.52 14.96
C LEU A 65 -24.47 12.92 13.77
N SER A 66 -24.04 14.19 13.69
CA SER A 66 -23.27 14.69 12.56
C SER A 66 -21.84 14.12 12.52
N VAL A 67 -21.46 13.60 11.36
CA VAL A 67 -20.09 13.16 11.07
C VAL A 67 -19.25 14.36 10.63
N ASN A 68 -17.99 14.43 11.06
CA ASN A 68 -17.05 15.49 10.71
C ASN A 68 -17.09 15.83 9.20
N PRO A 69 -17.22 17.12 8.81
CA PRO A 69 -17.35 17.52 7.41
C PRO A 69 -16.26 17.02 6.47
N ARG A 70 -14.99 16.93 6.93
CA ARG A 70 -13.87 16.41 6.12
C ARG A 70 -14.10 14.94 5.73
N VAL A 71 -14.52 14.12 6.70
CA VAL A 71 -14.83 12.69 6.48
C VAL A 71 -16.03 12.54 5.54
N ARG A 72 -17.03 13.42 5.67
CA ARG A 72 -18.23 13.44 4.82
C ARG A 72 -17.95 13.85 3.37
N ALA A 73 -16.91 14.65 3.15
CA ALA A 73 -16.50 15.13 1.82
C ALA A 73 -15.60 14.14 1.05
N VAL A 74 -15.08 13.11 1.72
CA VAL A 74 -14.25 12.07 1.10
C VAL A 74 -15.11 11.05 0.36
N LYS A 75 -14.73 10.73 -0.88
CA LYS A 75 -15.37 9.67 -1.66
C LYS A 75 -14.84 8.29 -1.21
N PRO A 76 -15.72 7.28 -1.05
CA PRO A 76 -15.28 5.90 -0.84
C PRO A 76 -14.36 5.41 -1.98
N SER A 77 -13.29 4.69 -1.63
CA SER A 77 -12.37 4.13 -2.63
C SER A 77 -13.07 3.04 -3.45
N LYS A 78 -13.43 3.33 -4.71
CA LYS A 78 -14.07 2.36 -5.62
C LYS A 78 -13.25 1.07 -5.77
N THR A 79 -11.92 1.15 -5.73
CA THR A 79 -11.04 -0.04 -5.76
C THR A 79 -11.29 -0.96 -4.56
N MET A 80 -11.49 -0.40 -3.35
CA MET A 80 -11.81 -1.20 -2.16
C MET A 80 -13.24 -1.74 -2.25
N VAL A 81 -14.22 -0.90 -2.58
CA VAL A 81 -15.63 -1.31 -2.73
C VAL A 81 -15.78 -2.50 -3.70
N ILE A 82 -15.12 -2.47 -4.85
CA ILE A 82 -15.16 -3.56 -5.84
C ILE A 82 -14.41 -4.81 -5.33
N THR A 83 -13.28 -4.63 -4.64
CA THR A 83 -12.50 -5.76 -4.07
C THR A 83 -13.27 -6.47 -2.95
N ASP A 84 -13.92 -5.69 -2.07
CA ASP A 84 -14.71 -6.20 -0.95
C ASP A 84 -15.97 -6.91 -1.47
N HIS A 85 -16.68 -6.32 -2.45
CA HIS A 85 -17.84 -6.94 -3.08
C HIS A 85 -17.49 -8.24 -3.81
N ALA A 86 -16.38 -8.26 -4.58
CA ALA A 86 -15.89 -9.47 -5.23
C ALA A 86 -15.49 -10.56 -4.21
N THR A 87 -14.94 -10.16 -3.06
CA THR A 87 -14.60 -11.09 -1.97
C THR A 87 -15.86 -11.69 -1.32
N ALA A 88 -16.88 -10.87 -1.07
CA ALA A 88 -18.17 -11.33 -0.55
C ALA A 88 -18.88 -12.30 -1.51
N LEU A 89 -18.82 -12.06 -2.82
CA LEU A 89 -19.35 -12.98 -3.84
C LEU A 89 -18.62 -14.33 -3.85
N VAL A 90 -17.28 -14.34 -3.73
CA VAL A 90 -16.51 -15.59 -3.59
C VAL A 90 -16.88 -16.34 -2.31
N GLN A 91 -17.06 -15.63 -1.18
CA GLN A 91 -17.52 -16.24 0.08
C GLN A 91 -18.94 -16.80 -0.01
N ALA A 92 -19.80 -16.21 -0.85
CA ALA A 92 -21.14 -16.72 -1.16
C ALA A 92 -21.13 -17.87 -2.21
N GLY A 93 -19.95 -18.35 -2.63
CA GLY A 93 -19.81 -19.48 -3.55
C GLY A 93 -19.82 -19.13 -5.04
N PHE A 94 -19.86 -17.85 -5.42
CA PHE A 94 -19.79 -17.45 -6.82
C PHE A 94 -18.33 -17.44 -7.32
N PRO A 95 -18.00 -18.10 -8.45
CA PRO A 95 -16.64 -18.08 -9.00
C PRO A 95 -16.36 -16.73 -9.68
N ILE A 96 -15.72 -15.80 -8.94
CA ILE A 96 -15.36 -14.47 -9.43
C ILE A 96 -13.87 -14.40 -9.77
N ILE A 97 -13.55 -14.02 -11.01
CA ILE A 97 -12.20 -13.66 -11.43
C ILE A 97 -11.87 -12.27 -10.87
N ARG A 98 -11.08 -12.24 -9.79
CA ARG A 98 -10.73 -11.01 -9.06
C ARG A 98 -9.57 -10.29 -9.72
N LEU A 99 -9.90 -9.32 -10.56
CA LEU A 99 -8.92 -8.49 -11.24
C LEU A 99 -8.84 -7.06 -10.70
N ALA A 100 -9.52 -6.69 -9.59
CA ALA A 100 -9.59 -5.29 -9.17
C ALA A 100 -8.37 -4.75 -8.42
N ALA A 101 -7.85 -5.55 -7.48
CA ALA A 101 -6.69 -5.16 -6.67
C ALA A 101 -5.37 -5.37 -7.45
N GLY A 102 -4.46 -4.39 -7.32
CA GLY A 102 -3.07 -4.52 -7.81
C GLY A 102 -2.19 -5.23 -6.79
N GLU A 103 -2.53 -6.47 -6.46
CA GLU A 103 -1.82 -7.34 -5.52
C GLU A 103 -1.14 -8.48 -6.30
N PRO A 104 0.18 -8.69 -6.14
CA PRO A 104 0.87 -9.83 -6.73
C PRO A 104 0.24 -11.17 -6.30
N ASP A 105 0.17 -12.12 -7.25
CA ASP A 105 -0.19 -13.52 -7.01
C ASP A 105 1.01 -14.39 -6.57
N PHE A 106 2.19 -13.77 -6.42
CA PHE A 106 3.37 -14.38 -5.82
C PHE A 106 3.32 -14.31 -4.30
N ASP A 107 3.76 -15.36 -3.62
CA ASP A 107 4.07 -15.30 -2.20
C ASP A 107 5.21 -14.32 -1.92
N THR A 108 5.26 -13.78 -0.70
CA THR A 108 6.44 -13.05 -0.22
C THR A 108 7.68 -13.97 -0.27
N PRO A 109 8.81 -13.55 -0.88
CA PRO A 109 10.03 -14.36 -1.00
C PRO A 109 10.46 -15.02 0.33
N ALA A 110 10.88 -16.29 0.26
CA ALA A 110 11.09 -17.12 1.45
C ALA A 110 12.04 -16.51 2.49
N VAL A 111 13.13 -15.84 2.06
CA VAL A 111 14.08 -15.17 2.95
C VAL A 111 13.47 -14.01 3.73
N ILE A 112 12.48 -13.32 3.16
CA ILE A 112 11.71 -12.24 3.80
C ILE A 112 10.72 -12.84 4.80
N ALA A 113 10.03 -13.91 4.41
CA ALA A 113 9.08 -14.61 5.27
C ALA A 113 9.78 -15.19 6.52
N GLU A 114 10.91 -15.89 6.34
CA GLU A 114 11.72 -16.42 7.45
C GLU A 114 12.27 -15.31 8.35
N ALA A 115 12.67 -14.15 7.81
CA ALA A 115 13.07 -13.01 8.64
C ALA A 115 11.93 -12.48 9.52
N GLY A 116 10.69 -12.48 9.03
CA GLY A 116 9.50 -12.18 9.83
C GLY A 116 9.19 -13.25 10.89
N ILE A 117 9.31 -14.54 10.53
CA ILE A 117 9.13 -15.66 11.46
C ILE A 117 10.16 -15.61 12.58
N ASN A 118 11.44 -15.38 12.26
CA ASN A 118 12.52 -15.29 13.24
C ASN A 118 12.39 -14.03 14.10
N ALA A 119 11.90 -12.91 13.55
CA ALA A 119 11.56 -11.73 14.34
C ALA A 119 10.52 -12.02 15.44
N ILE A 120 9.54 -12.90 15.16
CA ILE A 120 8.57 -13.39 16.16
C ILE A 120 9.26 -14.31 17.18
N ARG A 121 10.01 -15.32 16.72
CA ARG A 121 10.70 -16.32 17.58
C ARG A 121 11.69 -15.68 18.56
N GLU A 122 12.45 -14.68 18.12
CA GLU A 122 13.42 -13.93 18.92
C GLU A 122 12.77 -12.85 19.80
N GLY A 123 11.46 -12.60 19.65
CA GLY A 123 10.74 -11.62 20.47
C GLY A 123 10.98 -10.16 20.08
N HIS A 124 11.20 -9.85 18.80
CA HIS A 124 11.16 -8.48 18.27
C HIS A 124 9.70 -7.99 18.18
N THR A 125 9.01 -7.94 19.32
CA THR A 125 7.57 -7.67 19.47
C THR A 125 7.27 -6.44 20.33
N ARG A 126 8.31 -5.65 20.64
CA ARG A 126 8.25 -4.44 21.46
C ARG A 126 8.27 -3.19 20.57
N TYR A 127 7.95 -2.03 21.15
CA TYR A 127 8.00 -0.75 20.43
C TYR A 127 9.37 -0.51 19.77
N THR A 128 9.34 -0.11 18.51
CA THR A 128 10.51 0.40 17.79
C THR A 128 10.56 1.93 17.89
N PRO A 129 11.69 2.59 17.57
CA PRO A 129 11.70 4.04 17.41
C PRO A 129 10.61 4.49 16.42
N ASN A 130 9.93 5.60 16.69
CA ASN A 130 8.80 6.07 15.88
C ASN A 130 9.12 6.25 14.38
N ALA A 131 10.37 6.60 14.05
CA ALA A 131 10.83 6.74 12.67
C ALA A 131 11.17 5.39 11.98
N GLY A 132 11.17 4.28 12.71
CA GLY A 132 11.71 2.99 12.30
C GLY A 132 13.10 2.69 12.90
N THR A 133 13.47 1.41 12.90
CA THR A 133 14.77 0.93 13.40
C THR A 133 15.92 1.57 12.63
N LEU A 134 17.07 1.75 13.30
CA LEU A 134 18.25 2.35 12.66
C LEU A 134 18.81 1.45 11.55
N GLU A 135 18.73 0.13 11.71
CA GLU A 135 19.12 -0.87 10.72
C GLU A 135 18.35 -0.68 9.40
N LEU A 136 17.02 -0.66 9.46
CA LEU A 136 16.18 -0.51 8.28
C LEU A 136 16.36 0.85 7.62
N ARG A 137 16.45 1.94 8.40
CA ARG A 137 16.69 3.28 7.83
C ARG A 137 18.05 3.38 7.13
N LYS A 138 19.11 2.76 7.69
CA LYS A 138 20.41 2.66 7.00
C LYS A 138 20.34 1.84 5.71
N ALA A 139 19.61 0.72 5.72
CA ALA A 139 19.42 -0.09 4.51
C ALA A 139 18.64 0.67 3.42
N ILE A 140 17.62 1.45 3.80
CA ILE A 140 16.88 2.34 2.89
C ILE A 140 17.81 3.42 2.30
N CYS A 141 18.66 4.06 3.11
CA CYS A 141 19.67 5.00 2.59
C CYS A 141 20.58 4.35 1.55
N SER A 142 21.12 3.15 1.85
CA SER A 142 21.99 2.39 0.95
C SER A 142 21.30 2.02 -0.36
N LYS A 143 20.03 1.57 -0.29
CA LYS A 143 19.18 1.31 -1.46
C LYS A 143 19.04 2.56 -2.33
N LEU A 144 18.65 3.68 -1.72
CA LEU A 144 18.41 4.95 -2.43
C LEU A 144 19.68 5.48 -3.09
N GLU A 145 20.83 5.33 -2.45
CA GLU A 145 22.13 5.71 -3.01
C GLU A 145 22.52 4.82 -4.20
N VAL A 146 22.44 3.49 -4.05
CA VAL A 146 22.89 2.51 -5.05
C VAL A 146 21.96 2.42 -6.26
N GLU A 147 20.65 2.52 -6.07
CA GLU A 147 19.66 2.25 -7.11
C GLU A 147 19.06 3.52 -7.72
N ASN A 148 19.00 4.61 -6.95
CA ASN A 148 18.34 5.85 -7.34
C ASN A 148 19.33 7.03 -7.46
N GLY A 149 20.60 6.87 -7.03
CA GLY A 149 21.59 7.94 -7.01
C GLY A 149 21.32 9.01 -5.95
N LEU A 150 20.59 8.66 -4.89
CA LEU A 150 20.10 9.59 -3.87
C LEU A 150 20.79 9.40 -2.52
N THR A 151 21.66 10.33 -2.14
CA THR A 151 22.22 10.36 -0.78
C THR A 151 21.20 10.92 0.21
N TYR A 152 20.87 10.13 1.23
CA TYR A 152 20.07 10.53 2.40
C TYR A 152 20.73 10.04 3.68
N LYS A 153 20.57 10.79 4.78
CA LYS A 153 20.94 10.33 6.12
C LYS A 153 19.80 9.53 6.76
N PRO A 154 20.07 8.65 7.73
CA PRO A 154 19.00 7.89 8.39
C PRO A 154 17.94 8.74 9.09
N ASP A 155 18.23 9.98 9.50
CA ASP A 155 17.26 10.93 10.07
C ASP A 155 16.48 11.74 9.00
N GLU A 156 16.72 11.44 7.73
CA GLU A 156 15.96 11.89 6.55
C GLU A 156 15.06 10.76 5.99
N ILE A 157 14.89 9.66 6.75
CA ILE A 157 14.01 8.53 6.45
C ILE A 157 12.95 8.34 7.55
N LEU A 158 11.69 8.20 7.15
CA LEU A 158 10.56 7.79 8.00
C LEU A 158 9.96 6.47 7.50
N VAL A 159 9.93 5.44 8.33
CA VAL A 159 9.28 4.16 8.04
C VAL A 159 7.85 4.15 8.58
N SER A 160 6.88 3.75 7.75
CA SER A 160 5.44 3.81 8.05
C SER A 160 4.71 2.52 7.62
N ASN A 161 3.42 2.41 7.94
CA ASN A 161 2.56 1.24 7.70
C ASN A 161 2.13 1.10 6.22
N GLY A 162 3.12 1.08 5.32
CA GLY A 162 2.99 1.10 3.86
C GLY A 162 2.91 2.51 3.27
N ALA A 163 3.27 2.63 1.99
CA ALA A 163 3.33 3.90 1.24
C ALA A 163 2.08 4.79 1.38
N LYS A 164 0.88 4.19 1.48
CA LYS A 164 -0.38 4.92 1.76
C LYS A 164 -0.29 5.83 3.00
N GLN A 165 0.37 5.38 4.07
CA GLN A 165 0.56 6.21 5.27
C GLN A 165 1.60 7.31 5.01
N CYS A 166 2.70 7.00 4.31
CA CYS A 166 3.72 7.98 3.92
C CYS A 166 3.10 9.15 3.14
N ILE A 167 2.27 8.85 2.12
CA ILE A 167 1.62 9.87 1.27
C ILE A 167 0.68 10.74 2.09
N SER A 168 -0.18 10.12 2.91
CA SER A 168 -1.11 10.85 3.77
C SER A 168 -0.38 11.78 4.74
N GLN A 169 0.66 11.29 5.43
CA GLN A 169 1.47 12.11 6.34
C GLN A 169 2.19 13.24 5.61
N ALA A 170 2.77 12.97 4.43
CA ALA A 170 3.43 13.98 3.60
C ALA A 170 2.45 15.10 3.21
N VAL A 171 1.26 14.76 2.70
CA VAL A 171 0.21 15.73 2.33
C VAL A 171 -0.21 16.56 3.56
N HIS A 172 -0.51 15.91 4.70
CA HIS A 172 -0.87 16.61 5.94
C HIS A 172 0.26 17.45 6.56
N ALA A 173 1.53 17.10 6.31
CA ALA A 173 2.68 17.84 6.84
C ALA A 173 3.02 19.09 6.01
N VAL A 174 2.68 19.10 4.71
CA VAL A 174 3.08 20.18 3.80
C VAL A 174 1.93 21.09 3.37
N CYS A 175 0.68 20.62 3.33
CA CYS A 175 -0.47 21.39 2.87
C CYS A 175 -1.21 22.08 4.02
N SER A 176 -1.60 23.34 3.80
CA SER A 176 -2.49 24.11 4.68
C SER A 176 -3.91 24.15 4.10
N PRO A 177 -4.94 24.53 4.88
CA PRO A 177 -6.28 24.75 4.35
C PRO A 177 -6.28 25.74 3.17
N GLY A 178 -6.84 25.31 2.03
CA GLY A 178 -6.89 26.11 0.81
C GLY A 178 -5.61 26.10 -0.06
N ASP A 179 -4.53 25.42 0.34
CA ASP A 179 -3.44 25.09 -0.59
C ASP A 179 -3.96 24.14 -1.69
N GLU A 180 -3.31 24.17 -2.85
CA GLU A 180 -3.66 23.33 -3.99
C GLU A 180 -2.68 22.18 -4.19
N VAL A 181 -3.23 20.99 -4.42
CA VAL A 181 -2.48 19.76 -4.75
C VAL A 181 -2.75 19.41 -6.20
N ILE A 182 -1.74 19.56 -7.06
CA ILE A 182 -1.81 19.26 -8.49
C ILE A 182 -1.65 17.76 -8.70
N ILE A 183 -2.62 17.14 -9.38
CA ILE A 183 -2.71 15.69 -9.55
C ILE A 183 -3.01 15.39 -11.04
N PRO A 184 -2.07 14.79 -11.80
CA PRO A 184 -2.34 14.28 -13.14
C PRO A 184 -3.34 13.12 -13.08
N ALA A 185 -4.40 13.20 -13.90
CA ALA A 185 -5.35 12.11 -14.13
C ALA A 185 -5.01 11.41 -15.45
N PRO A 186 -5.09 10.06 -15.53
CA PRO A 186 -5.63 9.16 -14.51
C PRO A 186 -4.73 9.02 -13.27
N PHE A 187 -5.31 9.13 -12.07
CA PHE A 187 -4.61 9.15 -10.78
C PHE A 187 -4.88 7.93 -9.91
N TRP A 188 -4.01 7.62 -8.95
CA TRP A 188 -4.36 6.66 -7.90
C TRP A 188 -5.48 7.23 -7.02
N VAL A 189 -6.56 6.46 -6.87
CA VAL A 189 -7.85 6.83 -6.24
C VAL A 189 -7.76 7.56 -4.88
N SER A 190 -6.67 7.39 -4.12
CA SER A 190 -6.54 8.03 -2.80
C SER A 190 -5.91 9.43 -2.83
N TYR A 191 -5.20 9.85 -3.89
CA TYR A 191 -4.53 11.16 -3.94
C TYR A 191 -5.49 12.36 -3.71
N PRO A 192 -6.61 12.51 -4.45
CA PRO A 192 -7.50 13.66 -4.23
C PRO A 192 -8.23 13.60 -2.88
N GLU A 193 -8.49 12.40 -2.36
CA GLU A 193 -9.12 12.23 -1.05
C GLU A 193 -8.18 12.60 0.11
N MET A 194 -6.88 12.28 -0.01
CA MET A 194 -5.85 12.72 0.94
C MET A 194 -5.68 14.25 0.94
N ALA A 195 -5.75 14.89 -0.24
CA ALA A 195 -5.77 16.35 -0.33
C ALA A 195 -6.97 16.94 0.44
N ARG A 196 -8.19 16.44 0.20
CA ARG A 196 -9.39 16.91 0.91
C ARG A 196 -9.35 16.68 2.42
N LEU A 197 -8.78 15.56 2.88
CA LEU A 197 -8.58 15.30 4.31
C LEU A 197 -7.66 16.32 4.98
N ALA A 198 -6.73 16.91 4.23
CA ALA A 198 -5.84 17.99 4.68
C ALA A 198 -6.40 19.40 4.48
N ASP A 199 -7.70 19.56 4.19
CA ASP A 199 -8.36 20.80 3.75
C ASP A 199 -7.73 21.45 2.49
N ALA A 200 -6.95 20.68 1.73
CA ALA A 200 -6.34 21.13 0.49
C ALA A 200 -7.25 20.85 -0.72
N THR A 201 -7.11 21.65 -1.77
CA THR A 201 -7.92 21.55 -2.99
C THR A 201 -7.20 20.70 -4.04
N PRO A 202 -7.73 19.53 -4.44
CA PRO A 202 -7.15 18.75 -5.52
C PRO A 202 -7.41 19.42 -6.88
N VAL A 203 -6.34 19.86 -7.55
CA VAL A 203 -6.35 20.42 -8.91
C VAL A 203 -6.01 19.30 -9.89
N ILE A 204 -7.04 18.74 -10.52
CA ILE A 204 -6.89 17.61 -11.44
C ILE A 204 -6.46 18.10 -12.83
N ILE A 205 -5.43 17.47 -13.40
CA ILE A 205 -4.98 17.71 -14.78
C ILE A 205 -5.20 16.44 -15.59
N SER A 206 -6.23 16.41 -16.45
CA SER A 206 -6.44 15.30 -17.39
C SER A 206 -5.31 15.21 -18.41
N THR A 207 -4.75 14.02 -18.58
CA THR A 207 -3.87 13.64 -19.69
C THR A 207 -4.65 12.81 -20.71
N ASP A 208 -4.07 12.56 -21.89
CA ASP A 208 -4.73 11.79 -22.96
C ASP A 208 -3.98 10.49 -23.28
N ILE A 209 -4.72 9.48 -23.74
CA ILE A 209 -4.16 8.18 -24.16
C ILE A 209 -3.16 8.31 -25.31
N SER A 210 -3.32 9.30 -26.20
CA SER A 210 -2.38 9.60 -27.29
C SER A 210 -1.01 10.08 -26.81
N ASP A 211 -0.95 10.67 -25.61
CA ASP A 211 0.29 11.06 -24.93
C ASP A 211 0.79 9.99 -23.95
N ASN A 212 0.27 8.76 -24.05
CA ASN A 212 0.47 7.68 -23.07
C ASN A 212 0.13 8.09 -21.62
N PHE A 213 -0.87 8.97 -21.45
CA PHE A 213 -1.29 9.55 -20.18
C PHE A 213 -0.20 10.32 -19.42
N LEU A 214 0.84 10.81 -20.09
CA LEU A 214 1.90 11.61 -19.47
C LEU A 214 1.47 13.07 -19.29
N LEU A 215 1.92 13.70 -18.20
CA LEU A 215 1.65 15.11 -17.91
C LEU A 215 2.42 16.02 -18.90
N LYS A 216 1.67 16.83 -19.64
CA LYS A 216 2.20 17.87 -20.52
C LYS A 216 2.72 19.10 -19.73
N PRO A 217 3.99 19.51 -19.87
CA PRO A 217 4.58 20.62 -19.11
C PRO A 217 3.86 21.95 -19.32
N GLU A 218 3.40 22.24 -20.53
CA GLU A 218 2.62 23.44 -20.86
C GLU A 218 1.27 23.48 -20.10
N VAL A 219 0.64 22.32 -19.92
CA VAL A 219 -0.60 22.20 -19.15
C VAL A 219 -0.32 22.36 -17.66
N LEU A 220 0.75 21.75 -17.13
CA LEU A 220 1.19 21.96 -15.74
C LEU A 220 1.43 23.45 -15.46
N SER A 221 2.20 24.12 -16.30
CA SER A 221 2.49 25.56 -16.19
C SER A 221 1.20 26.40 -16.12
N SER A 222 0.21 26.09 -16.97
CA SER A 222 -1.09 26.79 -16.99
C SER A 222 -1.95 26.63 -15.72
N LYS A 223 -1.62 25.69 -14.84
CA LYS A 223 -2.39 25.38 -13.62
C LYS A 223 -1.72 25.87 -12.34
N ILE A 224 -0.43 26.19 -12.38
CA ILE A 224 0.29 26.68 -11.20
C ILE A 224 -0.09 28.13 -10.91
N ASN A 225 -0.41 28.41 -9.65
CA ASN A 225 -0.69 29.74 -9.11
C ASN A 225 -0.14 29.85 -7.67
N GLU A 226 -0.40 30.97 -6.99
CA GLU A 226 0.13 31.24 -5.65
C GLU A 226 -0.26 30.21 -4.58
N LYS A 227 -1.39 29.51 -4.74
CA LYS A 227 -1.86 28.45 -3.84
C LYS A 227 -1.25 27.08 -4.12
N SER A 228 -0.67 26.87 -5.31
CA SER A 228 -0.11 25.58 -5.71
C SER A 228 1.05 25.19 -4.80
N ARG A 229 0.85 24.11 -4.05
CA ARG A 229 1.72 23.70 -2.94
C ARG A 229 2.45 22.40 -3.20
N LEU A 230 1.75 21.42 -3.79
CA LEU A 230 2.26 20.08 -4.00
C LEU A 230 1.85 19.57 -5.37
N LEU A 231 2.82 19.10 -6.16
CA LEU A 231 2.58 18.26 -7.33
C LEU A 231 2.76 16.79 -6.92
N ILE A 232 1.82 15.92 -7.28
CA ILE A 232 1.97 14.47 -7.11
C ILE A 232 2.36 13.84 -8.45
N LEU A 233 3.50 13.16 -8.48
CA LEU A 233 3.95 12.34 -9.61
C LEU A 233 4.01 10.87 -9.18
N CYS A 234 3.45 9.97 -9.98
CA CYS A 234 3.49 8.53 -9.75
C CYS A 234 4.11 7.89 -10.99
N THR A 235 5.31 7.31 -10.84
CA THR A 235 6.06 6.71 -11.96
C THR A 235 6.87 5.52 -11.44
N PRO A 236 6.70 4.30 -12.00
CA PRO A 236 5.63 3.89 -12.91
C PRO A 236 4.21 4.11 -12.34
N SER A 237 3.29 4.55 -13.19
CA SER A 237 1.96 5.03 -12.77
C SER A 237 0.98 3.90 -12.41
N ASN A 238 0.18 4.14 -11.37
CA ASN A 238 -1.12 3.49 -11.16
C ASN A 238 -2.20 4.57 -11.32
N PRO A 239 -3.07 4.49 -12.33
CA PRO A 239 -3.55 3.27 -12.99
C PRO A 239 -2.90 2.84 -14.31
N THR A 240 -2.12 3.71 -14.97
CA THR A 240 -1.85 3.58 -16.42
C THR A 240 -0.64 2.72 -16.76
N GLY A 241 0.25 2.45 -15.80
CA GLY A 241 1.55 1.82 -16.02
C GLY A 241 2.57 2.72 -16.73
N SER A 242 2.22 3.94 -17.11
CA SER A 242 3.10 4.89 -17.79
C SER A 242 4.36 5.16 -16.96
N VAL A 243 5.52 5.18 -17.63
CA VAL A 243 6.81 5.54 -17.03
C VAL A 243 7.24 6.87 -17.64
N TYR A 244 7.55 7.85 -16.81
CA TYR A 244 7.97 9.17 -17.29
C TYR A 244 9.41 9.11 -17.83
N PRO A 245 9.67 9.53 -19.09
CA PRO A 245 11.04 9.68 -19.61
C PRO A 245 11.82 10.73 -18.82
N LYS A 246 13.15 10.61 -18.79
CA LYS A 246 14.00 11.55 -18.05
C LYS A 246 13.81 12.99 -18.54
N GLU A 247 13.74 13.15 -19.86
CA GLU A 247 13.64 14.42 -20.56
C GLU A 247 12.38 15.18 -20.12
N LEU A 248 11.24 14.48 -20.07
CA LEU A 248 9.98 15.04 -19.58
C LEU A 248 10.03 15.40 -18.09
N LEU A 249 10.72 14.61 -17.27
CA LEU A 249 10.87 14.93 -15.84
C LEU A 249 11.78 16.16 -15.62
N GLU A 250 12.81 16.36 -16.44
CA GLU A 250 13.64 17.58 -16.41
C GLU A 250 12.82 18.81 -16.84
N GLU A 251 11.95 18.70 -17.86
CA GLU A 251 11.01 19.79 -18.24
C GLU A 251 10.00 20.12 -17.12
N ILE A 252 9.49 19.11 -16.40
CA ILE A 252 8.64 19.31 -15.23
C ILE A 252 9.45 19.94 -14.07
N ALA A 253 10.69 19.50 -13.84
CA ALA A 253 11.59 20.08 -12.85
C ALA A 253 11.90 21.56 -13.14
N ASP A 254 12.10 21.93 -14.42
CA ASP A 254 12.28 23.31 -14.86
C ASP A 254 11.10 24.21 -14.52
N ILE A 255 9.87 23.69 -14.57
CA ILE A 255 8.68 24.41 -14.11
C ILE A 255 8.71 24.51 -12.58
N VAL A 256 8.90 23.39 -11.88
CA VAL A 256 8.91 23.36 -10.40
C VAL A 256 9.96 24.32 -9.81
N ARG A 257 11.15 24.44 -10.41
CA ARG A 257 12.20 25.39 -9.97
C ARG A 257 11.74 26.84 -9.95
N LYS A 258 10.87 27.24 -10.87
CA LYS A 258 10.34 28.62 -11.00
C LYS A 258 9.35 28.98 -9.88
N HIS A 259 8.84 28.00 -9.13
CA HIS A 259 7.84 28.20 -8.08
C HIS A 259 8.41 27.79 -6.70
N PRO A 260 8.84 28.74 -5.86
CA PRO A 260 9.53 28.43 -4.60
C PRO A 260 8.64 27.76 -3.53
N ARG A 261 7.30 27.91 -3.61
CA ARG A 261 6.36 27.18 -2.72
C ARG A 261 6.11 25.73 -3.13
N LEU A 262 6.37 25.38 -4.40
CA LEU A 262 5.94 24.12 -5.00
C LEU A 262 6.91 22.98 -4.65
N LEU A 263 6.36 22.01 -3.92
CA LEU A 263 7.00 20.74 -3.61
C LEU A 263 6.52 19.65 -4.58
N VAL A 264 7.23 18.53 -4.63
CA VAL A 264 6.81 17.34 -5.36
C VAL A 264 6.74 16.15 -4.43
N LEU A 265 5.64 15.41 -4.45
CA LEU A 265 5.56 14.06 -3.90
C LEU A 265 5.79 13.09 -5.06
N SER A 266 6.84 12.28 -4.97
CA SER A 266 7.14 11.25 -5.97
C SER A 266 6.78 9.90 -5.37
N ASP A 267 5.69 9.29 -5.83
CA ASP A 267 5.35 7.90 -5.49
C ASP A 267 6.04 6.95 -6.47
N GLU A 268 7.10 6.34 -5.98
CA GLU A 268 8.04 5.49 -6.72
C GLU A 268 7.82 3.99 -6.40
N ILE A 269 6.71 3.63 -5.74
CA ILE A 269 6.38 2.28 -5.24
C ILE A 269 6.39 1.15 -6.29
N TYR A 270 6.43 1.50 -7.58
CA TYR A 270 6.46 0.56 -8.71
C TYR A 270 7.84 0.50 -9.42
N GLU A 271 8.89 1.18 -8.95
CA GLU A 271 10.16 1.37 -9.69
C GLU A 271 10.76 0.09 -10.31
N HIS A 272 10.74 -1.03 -9.59
CA HIS A 272 11.30 -2.31 -10.04
C HIS A 272 10.40 -3.03 -11.05
N ILE A 273 9.12 -2.68 -11.13
CA ILE A 273 8.13 -3.21 -12.09
C ILE A 273 8.15 -2.34 -13.35
N THR A 274 9.35 -2.20 -13.93
CA THR A 274 9.63 -1.41 -15.15
C THR A 274 10.14 -2.33 -16.25
N TYR A 275 9.76 -2.06 -17.51
CA TYR A 275 10.09 -2.90 -18.66
C TYR A 275 11.01 -2.18 -19.64
N PRO A 276 12.15 -2.79 -20.06
CA PRO A 276 13.00 -2.22 -21.10
C PRO A 276 12.22 -1.90 -22.39
N PRO A 277 12.53 -0.79 -23.08
CA PRO A 277 13.66 0.10 -22.85
C PRO A 277 13.44 1.17 -21.74
N ALA A 278 12.25 1.25 -21.15
CA ALA A 278 11.98 2.23 -20.10
C ALA A 278 12.85 1.99 -18.86
N LYS A 279 13.15 3.08 -18.14
CA LYS A 279 13.91 3.08 -16.89
C LYS A 279 13.21 4.00 -15.89
N HIS A 280 13.20 3.61 -14.63
CA HIS A 280 12.78 4.50 -13.55
C HIS A 280 13.82 5.62 -13.35
N ILE A 281 13.33 6.82 -13.05
CA ILE A 281 14.14 7.99 -12.69
C ILE A 281 13.47 8.61 -11.46
N SER A 282 14.16 8.60 -10.32
CA SER A 282 13.65 9.24 -9.11
C SER A 282 13.67 10.76 -9.27
N PHE A 283 12.56 11.42 -8.97
CA PHE A 283 12.43 12.86 -9.25
C PHE A 283 13.40 13.71 -8.40
N ALA A 284 13.73 13.23 -7.20
CA ALA A 284 14.74 13.84 -6.33
C ALA A 284 16.17 13.83 -6.91
N SER A 285 16.46 13.03 -7.95
CA SER A 285 17.80 12.95 -8.56
C SER A 285 18.08 14.08 -9.56
N LEU A 286 17.05 14.86 -9.91
CA LEU A 286 17.13 15.96 -10.85
C LEU A 286 17.67 17.23 -10.17
N THR A 287 18.30 18.11 -10.95
CA THR A 287 19.08 19.22 -10.41
C THR A 287 18.21 20.24 -9.65
N GLY A 288 18.38 20.35 -8.32
CA GLY A 288 17.59 21.24 -7.45
C GLY A 288 16.20 20.69 -7.08
N MET A 289 15.96 19.39 -7.27
CA MET A 289 14.72 18.73 -6.85
C MET A 289 14.83 18.06 -5.47
N TRP A 290 16.03 17.68 -5.02
CA TRP A 290 16.23 16.98 -3.74
C TRP A 290 15.63 17.75 -2.55
N GLU A 291 15.87 19.06 -2.47
CA GLU A 291 15.42 19.92 -1.36
C GLU A 291 13.90 20.16 -1.30
N ARG A 292 13.16 19.72 -2.33
CA ARG A 292 11.72 19.94 -2.49
C ARG A 292 10.92 18.68 -2.83
N THR A 293 11.57 17.52 -2.85
CA THR A 293 10.93 16.23 -3.17
C THR A 293 10.67 15.42 -1.91
N LEU A 294 9.47 14.84 -1.85
CA LEU A 294 9.04 13.85 -0.89
C LEU A 294 8.95 12.50 -1.61
N THR A 295 10.06 11.76 -1.65
CA THR A 295 10.11 10.44 -2.30
C THR A 295 9.44 9.41 -1.38
N VAL A 296 8.35 8.84 -1.84
CA VAL A 296 7.62 7.75 -1.19
C VAL A 296 7.86 6.46 -1.95
N ASN A 297 8.15 5.39 -1.20
CA ASN A 297 8.33 4.05 -1.76
C ASN A 297 8.06 2.99 -0.66
N GLY A 298 8.31 1.71 -0.93
CA GLY A 298 8.06 0.63 0.00
C GLY A 298 8.06 -0.76 -0.62
N PHE A 299 7.57 -1.73 0.14
CA PHE A 299 7.87 -3.14 -0.13
C PHE A 299 6.72 -3.90 -0.82
N SER A 300 5.52 -3.30 -0.83
CA SER A 300 4.28 -3.99 -1.17
C SER A 300 4.12 -4.42 -2.64
N LYS A 301 5.00 -3.99 -3.55
CA LYS A 301 4.90 -4.31 -4.99
C LYS A 301 6.07 -5.14 -5.47
N ALA A 302 7.29 -4.64 -5.31
CA ALA A 302 8.50 -5.36 -5.72
C ALA A 302 8.68 -6.71 -5.02
N PHE A 303 8.33 -6.81 -3.74
CA PHE A 303 8.60 -8.00 -2.91
C PHE A 303 7.34 -8.80 -2.53
N ALA A 304 6.21 -8.55 -3.17
CA ALA A 304 4.90 -9.12 -2.81
C ALA A 304 4.51 -8.94 -1.32
N MET A 305 4.95 -7.85 -0.68
CA MET A 305 4.71 -7.56 0.73
C MET A 305 3.46 -6.68 0.99
N THR A 306 2.33 -6.97 0.34
CA THR A 306 1.09 -6.18 0.47
C THR A 306 0.54 -6.20 1.90
N GLY A 307 0.35 -7.39 2.47
CA GLY A 307 -0.19 -7.62 3.81
C GLY A 307 0.72 -7.17 4.96
N TRP A 308 2.04 -7.09 4.74
CA TRP A 308 3.02 -6.70 5.77
C TRP A 308 2.96 -5.22 6.17
N ARG A 309 2.31 -4.38 5.35
CA ARG A 309 2.15 -2.94 5.62
C ARG A 309 3.48 -2.23 5.90
N LEU A 310 4.44 -2.29 4.97
CA LEU A 310 5.73 -1.59 5.11
C LEU A 310 6.02 -0.65 3.93
N GLY A 311 6.41 0.58 4.24
CA GLY A 311 6.85 1.59 3.30
C GLY A 311 7.63 2.70 3.99
N TYR A 312 8.17 3.63 3.21
CA TYR A 312 8.98 4.72 3.74
C TYR A 312 8.77 6.03 2.97
N LEU A 313 9.15 7.12 3.62
CA LEU A 313 9.29 8.46 3.07
C LEU A 313 10.76 8.87 3.24
N ALA A 314 11.39 9.33 2.16
CA ALA A 314 12.72 9.93 2.14
C ALA A 314 12.60 11.37 1.64
N CYS A 315 12.96 12.34 2.49
CA CYS A 315 12.83 13.77 2.17
C CYS A 315 13.67 14.63 3.13
N PRO A 316 13.84 15.94 2.86
CA PRO A 316 14.57 16.85 3.74
C PRO A 316 14.12 16.76 5.21
N LYS A 317 15.10 16.66 6.12
CA LYS A 317 14.92 16.36 7.55
C LYS A 317 13.75 17.07 8.25
N HIS A 318 13.49 18.34 7.92
CA HIS A 318 12.41 19.10 8.57
C HIS A 318 11.01 18.57 8.20
N PHE A 319 10.79 18.07 6.98
CA PHE A 319 9.56 17.38 6.58
C PHE A 319 9.45 16.00 7.24
N VAL A 320 10.56 15.27 7.37
CA VAL A 320 10.61 13.98 8.10
C VAL A 320 10.21 14.15 9.56
N VAL A 321 10.71 15.19 10.24
CA VAL A 321 10.33 15.53 11.61
C VAL A 321 8.83 15.87 11.72
N ALA A 322 8.28 16.63 10.77
CA ALA A 322 6.86 16.95 10.73
C ALA A 322 5.97 15.70 10.51
N CYS A 323 6.31 14.86 9.54
CA CYS A 323 5.61 13.59 9.29
C CYS A 323 5.74 12.63 10.48
N GLY A 324 6.92 12.57 11.11
CA GLY A 324 7.16 11.77 12.30
C GLY A 324 6.35 12.21 13.52
N LYS A 325 6.12 13.52 13.68
CA LYS A 325 5.22 14.09 14.70
C LYS A 325 3.76 13.68 14.44
N ILE A 326 3.32 13.62 13.19
CA ILE A 326 2.00 13.07 12.83
C ILE A 326 1.97 11.57 13.19
N GLN A 327 2.96 10.79 12.74
CA GLN A 327 3.03 9.35 12.98
C GLN A 327 2.92 8.96 14.47
N SER A 328 3.58 9.70 15.36
CA SER A 328 3.58 9.41 16.80
C SER A 328 2.21 9.59 17.47
N GLN A 329 1.32 10.38 16.87
CA GLN A 329 -0.05 10.60 17.37
C GLN A 329 -1.09 9.64 16.76
N PHE A 330 -0.77 8.99 15.64
CA PHE A 330 -1.71 8.11 14.92
C PHE A 330 -1.42 6.62 15.07
N THR A 331 -0.15 6.19 14.98
CA THR A 331 0.19 4.75 14.92
C THR A 331 1.41 4.35 15.75
N SER A 332 2.23 5.28 16.21
CA SER A 332 3.66 5.01 16.50
C SER A 332 4.37 4.45 15.26
N GLY A 333 5.57 3.87 15.43
CA GLY A 333 6.33 3.23 14.34
C GLY A 333 5.63 2.00 13.75
N ALA A 334 6.01 1.62 12.53
CA ALA A 334 5.50 0.43 11.85
C ALA A 334 5.81 -0.88 12.60
N SER A 335 5.08 -1.95 12.28
CA SER A 335 5.27 -3.30 12.86
C SER A 335 6.75 -3.72 12.89
N SER A 336 7.25 -4.07 14.08
CA SER A 336 8.64 -4.50 14.32
C SER A 336 9.02 -5.74 13.49
N ILE A 337 8.09 -6.69 13.38
CA ILE A 337 8.21 -7.91 12.57
C ILE A 337 8.36 -7.54 11.10
N SER A 338 7.53 -6.61 10.62
CA SER A 338 7.57 -6.16 9.23
C SER A 338 8.85 -5.42 8.93
N GLN A 339 9.37 -4.61 9.87
CA GLN A 339 10.65 -3.93 9.71
C GLN A 339 11.84 -4.90 9.57
N LYS A 340 11.85 -6.03 10.30
CA LYS A 340 12.87 -7.08 10.12
C LYS A 340 12.73 -7.81 8.78
N ALA A 341 11.51 -8.09 8.33
CA ALA A 341 11.25 -8.62 6.99
C ALA A 341 11.69 -7.65 5.86
N GLY A 342 11.42 -6.35 6.00
CA GLY A 342 11.88 -5.32 5.05
C GLY A 342 13.40 -5.17 5.01
N LEU A 343 14.09 -5.37 6.14
CA LEU A 343 15.56 -5.40 6.16
C LEU A 343 16.10 -6.59 5.35
N ALA A 344 15.48 -7.77 5.47
CA ALA A 344 15.83 -8.93 4.66
C ALA A 344 15.52 -8.70 3.15
N ALA A 345 14.44 -7.99 2.83
CA ALA A 345 14.09 -7.63 1.45
C ALA A 345 15.17 -6.77 0.78
N LEU A 346 15.67 -5.73 1.47
CA LEU A 346 16.80 -4.93 0.98
C LEU A 346 18.13 -5.72 0.99
N GLY A 347 18.23 -6.78 1.79
CA GLY A 347 19.34 -7.72 1.81
C GLY A 347 19.41 -8.67 0.61
N MET A 348 18.38 -8.71 -0.26
CA MET A 348 18.35 -9.57 -1.46
C MET A 348 19.25 -9.06 -2.60
N GLY A 349 19.86 -7.87 -2.44
CA GLY A 349 20.75 -7.25 -3.42
C GLY A 349 20.03 -6.27 -4.35
N TYR A 350 20.78 -5.74 -5.33
CA TYR A 350 20.32 -4.70 -6.26
C TYR A 350 18.98 -5.08 -6.92
N ALA A 351 18.02 -4.16 -6.84
CA ALA A 351 16.65 -4.30 -7.33
C ALA A 351 15.91 -5.56 -6.83
N GLY A 352 16.31 -6.09 -5.67
CA GLY A 352 15.77 -7.32 -5.09
C GLY A 352 16.25 -8.62 -5.77
N GLY A 353 17.26 -8.52 -6.63
CA GLY A 353 17.93 -9.67 -7.24
C GLY A 353 17.05 -10.55 -8.12
N GLU A 354 17.43 -11.83 -8.22
CA GLU A 354 16.85 -12.79 -9.16
C GLU A 354 15.36 -13.11 -8.87
N ASP A 355 14.91 -13.05 -7.62
CA ASP A 355 13.51 -13.33 -7.29
C ASP A 355 12.56 -12.20 -7.73
N VAL A 356 12.99 -10.94 -7.61
CA VAL A 356 12.26 -9.81 -8.21
C VAL A 356 12.35 -9.85 -9.73
N ALA A 357 13.50 -10.20 -10.31
CA ALA A 357 13.64 -10.37 -11.76
C ALA A 357 12.68 -11.43 -12.34
N LYS A 358 12.48 -12.57 -11.66
CA LYS A 358 11.47 -13.59 -12.02
C LYS A 358 10.06 -13.02 -12.02
N MET A 359 9.68 -12.28 -10.97
CA MET A 359 8.35 -11.65 -10.89
C MET A 359 8.14 -10.65 -12.03
N VAL A 360 9.12 -9.77 -12.29
CA VAL A 360 9.07 -8.79 -13.39
C VAL A 360 8.98 -9.46 -14.76
N LYS A 361 9.71 -10.57 -14.98
CA LYS A 361 9.61 -11.37 -16.21
C LYS A 361 8.21 -11.94 -16.42
N ALA A 362 7.61 -12.54 -15.40
CA ALA A 362 6.25 -13.08 -15.47
C ALA A 362 5.20 -11.97 -15.67
N PHE A 363 5.37 -10.83 -14.99
CA PHE A 363 4.54 -9.64 -15.17
C PHE A 363 4.61 -9.08 -16.61
N ARG A 364 5.77 -9.14 -17.26
CA ARG A 364 5.93 -8.81 -18.68
C ARG A 364 5.22 -9.79 -19.59
N GLU A 365 5.35 -11.10 -19.39
CA GLU A 365 4.64 -12.12 -20.19
C GLU A 365 3.11 -11.91 -20.14
N ARG A 366 2.59 -11.66 -18.94
CA ARG A 366 1.16 -11.38 -18.70
C ARG A 366 0.68 -10.09 -19.36
N ARG A 367 1.52 -9.04 -19.39
CA ARG A 367 1.26 -7.82 -20.20
C ARG A 367 1.16 -8.16 -21.66
N ASP A 368 2.19 -8.79 -22.21
CA ASP A 368 2.35 -8.98 -23.64
C ASP A 368 1.17 -9.83 -24.17
N PHE A 369 0.73 -10.82 -23.38
CA PHE A 369 -0.52 -11.57 -23.61
C PHE A 369 -1.78 -10.69 -23.61
N LEU A 370 -2.01 -9.87 -22.57
CA LEU A 370 -3.23 -9.05 -22.48
C LEU A 370 -3.27 -7.96 -23.54
N VAL A 371 -2.17 -7.22 -23.74
CA VAL A 371 -2.06 -6.17 -24.76
C VAL A 371 -2.35 -6.74 -26.15
N HIS A 372 -1.79 -7.90 -26.47
CA HIS A 372 -2.11 -8.61 -27.72
C HIS A 372 -3.61 -8.98 -27.79
N SER A 373 -4.14 -9.62 -26.73
CA SER A 373 -5.53 -10.10 -26.68
C SER A 373 -6.59 -9.00 -26.75
N PHE A 374 -6.29 -7.80 -26.24
CA PHE A 374 -7.16 -6.63 -26.32
C PHE A 374 -7.03 -5.87 -27.64
N LYS A 375 -5.86 -5.88 -28.29
CA LYS A 375 -5.68 -5.31 -29.65
C LYS A 375 -6.50 -6.03 -30.73
N GLU A 376 -6.87 -7.28 -30.49
CA GLU A 376 -7.80 -8.04 -31.34
C GLU A 376 -9.26 -7.60 -31.20
N LEU A 377 -9.61 -6.76 -30.21
CA LEU A 377 -10.98 -6.34 -29.96
C LEU A 377 -11.29 -5.01 -30.65
N GLU A 378 -12.25 -5.06 -31.59
CA GLU A 378 -12.73 -3.87 -32.29
C GLU A 378 -13.25 -2.81 -31.30
N GLY A 379 -12.88 -1.55 -31.54
CA GLY A 379 -13.24 -0.42 -30.68
C GLY A 379 -12.36 -0.20 -29.45
N VAL A 380 -11.51 -1.16 -29.06
CA VAL A 380 -10.62 -1.01 -27.88
C VAL A 380 -9.36 -0.24 -28.26
N LYS A 381 -9.04 0.81 -27.49
CA LYS A 381 -7.79 1.56 -27.57
C LYS A 381 -6.93 1.28 -26.34
N ILE A 382 -5.63 1.15 -26.53
CA ILE A 382 -4.66 0.80 -25.48
C ILE A 382 -3.41 1.66 -25.68
N SER A 383 -2.96 2.33 -24.61
CA SER A 383 -1.56 2.75 -24.48
C SER A 383 -0.81 1.59 -23.84
N GLU A 384 0.31 1.14 -24.44
CA GLU A 384 1.16 0.15 -23.77
C GLU A 384 1.89 0.85 -22.62
N PRO A 385 1.55 0.58 -21.33
CA PRO A 385 1.37 -0.76 -20.82
C PRO A 385 0.03 -1.04 -20.08
N GLN A 386 0.06 -1.36 -18.78
CA GLN A 386 -0.73 -2.48 -18.25
C GLN A 386 -2.10 -2.18 -17.61
N VAL A 387 -2.78 -3.28 -17.32
CA VAL A 387 -4.22 -3.46 -17.23
C VAL A 387 -4.56 -3.78 -15.71
N ALA A 388 -5.62 -3.23 -15.05
CA ALA A 388 -6.11 -3.50 -13.64
C ALA A 388 -7.64 -3.24 -13.31
N LEU A 389 -8.51 -4.23 -12.99
CA LEU A 389 -10.01 -4.19 -13.10
C LEU A 389 -10.82 -3.22 -12.24
N VAL A 390 -10.98 -1.97 -12.70
CA VAL A 390 -11.80 -0.93 -12.05
C VAL A 390 -12.26 0.11 -13.10
N PRO A 391 -13.51 0.65 -13.02
CA PRO A 391 -13.97 1.78 -13.83
C PRO A 391 -13.04 2.99 -13.76
N GLY A 392 -12.73 3.61 -14.89
CA GLY A 392 -11.75 4.69 -15.00
C GLY A 392 -12.14 5.97 -14.27
N ASP A 393 -13.44 6.20 -14.02
CA ASP A 393 -13.94 7.34 -13.25
C ASP A 393 -13.43 7.34 -11.78
N ALA A 394 -13.07 6.15 -11.24
CA ALA A 394 -12.37 6.01 -9.97
C ALA A 394 -11.01 6.72 -9.93
N PHE A 395 -10.44 6.97 -11.11
CA PHE A 395 -9.12 7.55 -11.35
C PHE A 395 -9.21 8.89 -12.10
N GLY A 396 -10.42 9.41 -12.35
CA GLY A 396 -10.64 10.68 -13.03
C GLY A 396 -10.79 10.62 -14.56
N ASP A 397 -10.93 9.44 -15.17
CA ASP A 397 -11.19 9.29 -16.61
C ASP A 397 -12.26 8.22 -16.90
N ASP A 398 -13.51 8.67 -17.08
CA ASP A 398 -14.69 7.82 -17.33
C ASP A 398 -14.65 7.09 -18.69
N LYS A 399 -13.72 7.43 -19.59
CA LYS A 399 -13.56 6.73 -20.89
C LYS A 399 -12.83 5.40 -20.77
N CYS A 400 -12.13 5.19 -19.66
CA CYS A 400 -11.23 4.06 -19.49
C CYS A 400 -11.83 2.94 -18.64
N LEU A 401 -11.43 1.71 -18.96
CA LEU A 401 -11.34 0.64 -17.99
C LEU A 401 -9.87 0.29 -17.84
N ARG A 402 -9.54 -0.09 -16.63
CA ARG A 402 -8.32 -0.78 -16.26
C ARG A 402 -8.81 -2.25 -16.04
N ILE A 403 -8.10 -3.35 -16.41
CA ILE A 403 -8.46 -4.81 -16.22
C ILE A 403 -7.23 -5.73 -15.83
N SER A 404 -7.10 -6.40 -14.65
CA SER A 404 -5.76 -6.83 -14.09
C SER A 404 -4.91 -7.87 -14.80
N TYR A 405 -3.58 -7.72 -14.60
CA TYR A 405 -2.51 -8.67 -14.95
C TYR A 405 -1.69 -9.22 -13.76
N ALA A 406 -1.90 -8.74 -12.52
CA ALA A 406 -1.21 -9.26 -11.32
C ALA A 406 -1.77 -10.61 -10.82
N ALA A 407 -2.25 -11.43 -11.76
CA ALA A 407 -2.85 -12.73 -11.53
C ALA A 407 -2.23 -13.76 -12.50
N SER A 408 -2.49 -15.05 -12.25
CA SER A 408 -1.91 -16.13 -13.04
C SER A 408 -2.33 -16.06 -14.52
N LEU A 409 -1.44 -16.46 -15.44
CA LEU A 409 -1.72 -16.39 -16.88
C LEU A 409 -2.96 -17.21 -17.30
N SER A 410 -3.30 -18.29 -16.57
CA SER A 410 -4.55 -19.03 -16.77
C SER A 410 -5.78 -18.20 -16.38
N THR A 411 -5.75 -17.52 -15.22
CA THR A 411 -6.80 -16.57 -14.82
C THR A 411 -6.99 -15.46 -15.85
N LEU A 412 -5.90 -14.93 -16.42
CA LEU A 412 -5.95 -13.89 -17.46
C LEU A 412 -6.53 -14.41 -18.78
N ARG A 413 -6.20 -15.64 -19.19
CA ARG A 413 -6.80 -16.28 -20.36
C ARG A 413 -8.31 -16.48 -20.17
N GLU A 414 -8.75 -16.97 -19.02
CA GLU A 414 -10.18 -17.14 -18.72
C GLU A 414 -10.92 -15.79 -18.70
N ALA A 415 -10.31 -14.76 -18.11
CA ALA A 415 -10.86 -13.41 -18.11
C ALA A 415 -11.02 -12.85 -19.53
N MET A 416 -10.01 -13.01 -20.39
CA MET A 416 -10.09 -12.56 -21.79
C MET A 416 -11.17 -13.30 -22.59
N LEU A 417 -11.42 -14.58 -22.33
CA LEU A 417 -12.53 -15.31 -22.95
C LEU A 417 -13.88 -14.70 -22.54
N LYS A 418 -14.11 -14.52 -21.22
CA LYS A 418 -15.36 -13.91 -20.73
C LYS A 418 -15.57 -12.46 -21.20
N ILE A 419 -14.49 -11.68 -21.34
CA ILE A 419 -14.54 -10.32 -21.89
C ILE A 419 -14.89 -10.35 -23.38
N LYS A 420 -14.27 -11.24 -24.17
CA LYS A 420 -14.60 -11.45 -25.58
C LYS A 420 -16.09 -11.80 -25.74
N GLU A 421 -16.59 -12.76 -24.97
CA GLU A 421 -18.01 -13.15 -24.94
C GLU A 421 -18.94 -11.98 -24.58
N ALA A 422 -18.61 -11.21 -23.54
CA ALA A 422 -19.42 -10.06 -23.10
C ALA A 422 -19.44 -8.90 -24.11
N MET A 423 -18.43 -8.76 -24.97
CA MET A 423 -18.37 -7.72 -25.99
C MET A 423 -19.10 -8.08 -27.30
N LEU A 424 -19.29 -9.37 -27.61
CA LEU A 424 -20.01 -9.82 -28.81
C LEU A 424 -21.40 -9.15 -29.02
N PRO A 425 -22.31 -9.10 -28.03
CA PRO A 425 -23.62 -8.47 -28.22
C PRO A 425 -23.56 -6.95 -28.38
N LEU A 426 -22.54 -6.28 -27.81
CA LEU A 426 -22.38 -4.82 -27.94
C LEU A 426 -22.00 -4.43 -29.38
N ARG A 427 -21.19 -5.26 -30.06
CA ARG A 427 -20.79 -5.05 -31.46
C ARG A 427 -21.98 -4.97 -32.42
N LEU A 428 -23.07 -5.67 -32.13
CA LEU A 428 -24.31 -5.68 -32.93
C LEU A 428 -25.17 -4.41 -32.75
N SER A 429 -24.77 -3.48 -31.87
CA SER A 429 -25.54 -2.27 -31.54
C SER A 429 -24.92 -0.95 -32.02
N LEU A 430 -23.74 -1.00 -32.64
CA LEU A 430 -23.10 0.16 -33.25
C LEU A 430 -23.57 0.32 -34.71
N PRO A 431 -24.05 1.50 -35.14
CA PRO A 431 -24.26 1.79 -36.55
C PRO A 431 -22.94 1.71 -37.33
N VAL A 432 -23.00 1.18 -38.54
CA VAL A 432 -21.90 1.12 -39.53
C VAL A 432 -21.57 2.52 -40.05
#